data_AF-A0A8C5QTP8-F1
#
_entry.id   AF-A0A8C5QTP8-F1
#
_cell.length_a   1.000
_cell.length_b   1.000
_cell.length_c   1.000
_cell.angle_alpha   90.00
_cell.angle_beta   90.00
_cell.angle_gamma   90.00
#
_symmetry.space_group_name_H-M   'P 1'
#
loop_
_entity.id
_entity.type
_entity.pdbx_description
1 polymer ?
#
loop_
_entity_poly.entity_id
_entity_poly.type
_entity_poly.pdbx_seq_one_letter_code
_entity_poly.pdbx_strand_id
1 'polypeptide(L)'
;MAVNIVVEYCEPCGFKSHYDELESAVREEYPDVNIKSCPGDKMGAFEILINEQLVFSKLERGGFPYEKDLMKAIQQAKAGEPVEKITNSQAPCVIL
;
A
#
# COMPACT_ATOMS: atom_id res chain seq x y z
N MET A 1 3.10 -19.24 4.14
CA MET A 1 1.82 -18.51 4.12
C MET A 1 1.92 -17.48 3.02
N ALA A 2 1.03 -17.52 2.02
CA ALA A 2 1.05 -16.54 0.95
C ALA A 2 0.44 -15.23 1.46
N VAL A 3 1.16 -14.12 1.34
CA VAL A 3 0.66 -12.80 1.71
C VAL A 3 -0.04 -12.21 0.50
N ASN A 4 -1.28 -11.74 0.67
CA ASN A 4 -2.05 -11.10 -0.38
C ASN A 4 -2.01 -9.58 -0.19
N ILE A 5 -1.58 -8.83 -1.19
CA ILE A 5 -1.54 -7.37 -1.18
C ILE A 5 -2.54 -6.87 -2.21
N VAL A 6 -3.41 -5.97 -1.80
CA VAL A 6 -4.36 -5.28 -2.67
C VAL A 6 -4.08 -3.80 -2.59
N VAL A 7 -3.75 -3.18 -3.72
CA VAL A 7 -3.52 -1.75 -3.82
C VAL A 7 -4.73 -1.15 -4.52
N GLU A 8 -5.55 -0.43 -3.76
CA GLU A 8 -6.67 0.32 -4.30
C GLU A 8 -6.21 1.70 -4.75
N TYR A 9 -6.39 2.02 -6.04
CA TYR A 9 -6.04 3.33 -6.58
C TYR A 9 -7.00 3.80 -7.67
N CYS A 10 -7.04 5.11 -7.89
CA CYS A 10 -7.77 5.69 -9.01
C CYS A 10 -7.05 5.37 -10.34
N GLU A 11 -7.56 4.41 -11.12
CA GLU A 11 -7.08 4.09 -12.47
C GLU A 11 -7.08 5.31 -13.43
N PRO A 12 -8.15 6.11 -13.55
CA PRO A 12 -8.16 7.25 -14.46
C PRO A 12 -7.18 8.37 -14.04
N CYS A 13 -6.62 8.31 -12.84
CA CYS A 13 -5.66 9.28 -12.34
C CYS A 13 -4.20 8.98 -12.73
N GLY A 14 -3.92 7.85 -13.38
CA GLY A 14 -2.56 7.51 -13.86
C GLY A 14 -1.61 6.95 -12.81
N PHE A 15 -2.10 6.48 -11.66
CA PHE A 15 -1.25 5.85 -10.61
C PHE A 15 -0.76 4.44 -10.98
N LYS A 16 -1.17 3.91 -12.13
CA LYS A 16 -0.80 2.58 -12.62
C LYS A 16 0.72 2.40 -12.74
N SER A 17 1.46 3.41 -13.19
CA SER A 17 2.93 3.31 -13.32
C SER A 17 3.61 3.10 -11.97
N HIS A 18 3.17 3.82 -10.94
CA HIS A 18 3.69 3.63 -9.58
C HIS A 18 3.34 2.26 -9.01
N TYR A 19 2.14 1.75 -9.32
CA TYR A 19 1.74 0.41 -8.93
C TYR A 19 2.61 -0.66 -9.62
N ASP A 20 2.90 -0.52 -10.91
CA ASP A 20 3.68 -1.49 -11.70
C ASP A 20 5.13 -1.62 -11.20
N GLU A 21 5.77 -0.49 -10.89
CA GLU A 21 7.11 -0.50 -10.28
C GLU A 21 7.10 -1.19 -8.90
N LEU A 22 6.09 -0.89 -8.09
CA LEU A 22 5.90 -1.51 -6.78
C LEU A 22 5.63 -3.01 -6.89
N GLU A 23 4.78 -3.41 -7.84
CA GLU A 23 4.45 -4.80 -8.13
C GLU A 23 5.70 -5.60 -8.48
N SER A 24 6.53 -5.03 -9.36
CA SER A 24 7.77 -5.65 -9.82
C SER A 24 8.77 -5.80 -8.68
N ALA A 25 9.01 -4.75 -7.90
CA ALA A 25 9.92 -4.78 -6.76
C ALA A 25 9.46 -5.80 -5.69
N VAL A 26 8.16 -5.81 -5.37
CA VAL A 26 7.60 -6.75 -4.39
C VAL A 26 7.67 -8.19 -4.87
N ARG A 27 7.40 -8.46 -6.16
CA ARG A 27 7.53 -9.81 -6.73
C ARG A 27 8.98 -10.28 -6.78
N GLU A 28 9.93 -9.38 -7.04
CA GLU A 28 11.35 -9.69 -7.06
C GLU A 28 11.88 -10.03 -5.65
N GLU A 29 11.54 -9.21 -4.66
CA GLU A 29 11.92 -9.42 -3.25
C GLU A 29 11.15 -10.60 -2.62
N TYR A 30 9.88 -10.76 -2.99
CA TYR A 30 8.95 -11.73 -2.42
C TYR A 30 8.09 -12.44 -3.48
N PRO A 31 8.60 -13.49 -4.14
CA PRO A 31 7.85 -14.24 -5.15
C PRO A 31 6.63 -15.02 -4.59
N ASP A 32 6.61 -15.28 -3.28
CA ASP A 32 5.48 -15.90 -2.56
C ASP A 32 4.33 -14.91 -2.24
N VAL A 33 4.50 -13.63 -2.53
CA VAL A 33 3.52 -12.58 -2.27
C VAL A 33 2.68 -12.34 -3.52
N ASN A 34 1.38 -12.23 -3.32
CA ASN A 34 0.44 -12.00 -4.41
C ASN A 34 -0.08 -10.57 -4.33
N ILE A 35 0.41 -9.70 -5.21
CA ILE A 35 0.06 -8.29 -5.28
C ILE A 35 -0.96 -8.08 -6.42
N LYS A 36 -2.02 -7.33 -6.12
CA LYS A 36 -3.14 -7.04 -7.02
C LYS A 36 -3.49 -5.56 -6.97
N SER A 37 -3.90 -5.00 -8.10
CA SER A 37 -4.52 -3.69 -8.18
C SER A 37 -6.04 -3.80 -8.06
N CYS A 38 -6.65 -2.85 -7.36
CA CYS A 38 -8.09 -2.69 -7.31
C CYS A 38 -8.42 -1.24 -7.73
N PRO A 39 -9.15 -1.01 -8.83
CA PRO A 39 -9.60 0.34 -9.15
C PRO A 39 -10.61 0.80 -8.10
N GLY A 40 -10.26 1.84 -7.34
CA GLY A 40 -11.15 2.47 -6.37
C GLY A 40 -12.04 3.53 -7.02
N ASP A 41 -13.25 3.69 -6.50
CA ASP A 41 -14.20 4.73 -6.93
C ASP A 41 -13.74 6.15 -6.56
N LYS A 42 -12.86 6.27 -5.56
CA LYS A 42 -12.40 7.55 -5.03
C LYS A 42 -11.26 8.14 -5.88
N MET A 43 -11.49 9.31 -6.46
CA MET A 43 -10.45 10.10 -7.14
C MET A 43 -9.28 10.42 -6.21
N GLY A 44 -8.06 10.09 -6.63
CA GLY A 44 -6.85 10.35 -5.85
C GLY A 44 -6.62 9.42 -4.66
N ALA A 45 -7.47 8.40 -4.45
CA ALA A 45 -7.23 7.38 -3.45
C ALA A 45 -6.04 6.51 -3.80
N PHE A 46 -5.31 6.12 -2.75
CA PHE A 46 -4.23 5.15 -2.81
C PHE A 46 -4.20 4.42 -1.47
N GLU A 47 -4.90 3.31 -1.42
CA GLU A 47 -5.14 2.51 -0.22
C GLU A 47 -4.40 1.17 -0.39
N ILE A 48 -3.67 0.74 0.62
CA ILE A 48 -2.90 -0.51 0.57
C ILE A 48 -3.49 -1.44 1.62
N LEU A 49 -3.89 -2.62 1.17
CA LEU A 49 -4.39 -3.69 2.00
C LEU A 49 -3.43 -4.86 1.96
N ILE A 50 -3.09 -5.43 3.10
CA ILE A 50 -2.26 -6.64 3.21
C ILE A 50 -3.04 -7.65 4.03
N ASN A 51 -3.23 -8.86 3.51
CA ASN A 51 -4.13 -9.87 4.06
C ASN A 51 -5.52 -9.30 4.39
N GLU A 52 -6.09 -8.52 3.46
CA GLU A 52 -7.42 -7.89 3.62
C GLU A 52 -7.50 -6.85 4.74
N GLN A 53 -6.37 -6.47 5.35
CA GLN A 53 -6.31 -5.39 6.33
C GLN A 53 -5.75 -4.12 5.69
N LEU A 54 -6.47 -3.00 5.82
CA LEU A 54 -6.01 -1.69 5.40
C LEU A 54 -4.82 -1.22 6.26
N VAL A 55 -3.63 -1.26 5.68
CA VAL A 55 -2.37 -0.87 6.35
C VAL A 55 -1.99 0.57 6.07
N PHE A 56 -2.48 1.14 4.96
CA PHE A 56 -2.23 2.53 4.57
C PHE A 56 -3.40 3.10 3.79
N SER A 57 -3.76 4.36 4.06
CA SER A 57 -4.72 5.12 3.26
C SER A 57 -4.17 6.50 2.93
N LYS A 58 -3.89 6.78 1.66
CA LYS A 58 -3.42 8.10 1.24
C LYS A 58 -4.42 9.21 1.54
N LEU A 59 -5.73 8.93 1.44
CA LEU A 59 -6.76 9.94 1.69
C LEU A 59 -6.78 10.38 3.15
N GLU A 60 -6.63 9.43 4.07
CA GLU A 60 -6.59 9.75 5.51
C GLU A 60 -5.30 10.49 5.87
N ARG A 61 -4.20 10.18 5.19
CA ARG A 61 -2.85 10.60 5.61
C ARG A 61 -2.26 11.76 4.82
N GLY A 62 -2.86 12.09 3.67
CA GLY A 62 -2.42 13.18 2.80
C GLY A 62 -1.14 12.93 2.01
N GLY A 63 -0.63 11.69 1.94
CA GLY A 63 0.65 11.37 1.31
C GLY A 63 0.75 9.93 0.80
N PHE A 64 1.84 9.62 0.11
CA PHE A 64 2.17 8.24 -0.28
C PHE A 64 3.00 7.55 0.81
N PRO A 65 2.88 6.22 0.95
CA PRO A 65 3.76 5.48 1.83
C PRO A 65 5.16 5.39 1.20
N TYR A 66 6.18 5.29 2.03
CA TYR A 66 7.52 4.97 1.56
C TYR A 66 7.61 3.48 1.23
N GLU A 67 8.42 3.14 0.23
CA GLU A 67 8.70 1.74 -0.14
C GLU A 67 9.21 0.92 1.06
N LYS A 68 10.01 1.53 1.93
CA LYS A 68 10.49 0.91 3.18
C LYS A 68 9.36 0.55 4.15
N ASP A 69 8.36 1.42 4.29
CA ASP A 69 7.20 1.15 5.15
C ASP A 69 6.37 0.01 4.56
N LEU A 70 6.22 -0.02 3.24
CA LEU A 70 5.56 -1.12 2.56
C LEU A 70 6.31 -2.45 2.76
N MET A 71 7.62 -2.49 2.52
CA MET A 71 8.43 -3.69 2.71
C MET A 71 8.33 -4.21 4.15
N LYS A 72 8.37 -3.33 5.16
CA LYS A 72 8.15 -3.70 6.56
C LYS A 72 6.76 -4.29 6.78
N ALA A 73 5.73 -3.67 6.22
CA ALA A 73 4.35 -4.14 6.36
C ALA A 73 4.17 -5.54 5.75
N ILE A 74 4.79 -5.80 4.59
CA ILE A 74 4.82 -7.12 3.94
C ILE A 74 5.58 -8.13 4.80
N GLN A 75 6.73 -7.75 5.35
CA GLN A 75 7.54 -8.61 6.19
C GLN A 75 6.80 -9.00 7.48
N GLN A 76 6.14 -8.06 8.15
CA GLN A 76 5.29 -8.31 9.33
C GLN A 76 4.14 -9.25 8.99
N ALA A 77 3.45 -8.98 7.87
CA ALA A 77 2.37 -9.83 7.37
C ALA A 77 2.84 -11.27 7.10
N LYS A 78 4.05 -11.42 6.56
CA LYS A 78 4.67 -12.72 6.29
C LYS A 78 5.08 -13.44 7.57
N ALA A 79 5.52 -12.70 8.60
CA ALA A 79 5.85 -13.22 9.92
C ALA A 79 4.62 -13.65 10.72
N GLY A 80 3.41 -13.27 10.29
CA GLY A 80 2.16 -13.49 11.05
C GLY A 80 1.99 -12.51 12.20
N GLU A 81 2.77 -11.42 12.20
CA GLU A 81 2.62 -10.32 13.15
C GLU A 81 1.51 -9.37 12.69
N PRO A 82 0.82 -8.67 13.63
CA PRO A 82 -0.14 -7.65 13.27
C PRO A 82 0.58 -6.58 12.46
N VAL A 83 0.18 -6.40 11.19
CA VAL A 83 0.75 -5.37 10.34
C VAL A 83 0.43 -4.03 10.96
N GLU A 84 1.44 -3.33 11.45
CA GLU A 84 1.23 -2.02 12.05
C GLU A 84 0.74 -1.08 10.96
N LYS A 85 -0.39 -0.40 11.21
CA LYS A 85 -0.85 0.65 10.33
C LYS A 85 0.29 1.62 10.15
N ILE A 86 0.70 1.84 8.92
CA ILE A 86 1.70 2.83 8.58
C ILE A 86 1.10 4.16 9.05
N THR A 87 1.68 4.73 10.11
CA THR A 87 1.32 5.99 10.77
C THR A 87 2.35 7.09 10.52
N ASN A 88 3.36 6.83 9.66
CA ASN A 88 4.27 7.84 9.13
C ASN A 88 3.87 8.28 7.71
N SER A 89 3.41 9.53 7.56
CA SER A 89 3.03 10.16 6.30
C SER A 89 3.34 11.63 6.46
N GLN A 90 3.80 12.25 5.38
CA GLN A 90 4.01 13.69 5.35
C GLN A 90 2.65 14.38 5.49
N ALA A 91 2.29 14.79 6.70
CA ALA A 91 1.17 15.68 6.90
C ALA A 91 1.60 17.11 6.51
N PRO A 92 0.86 17.85 5.68
CA PRO A 92 0.76 19.28 5.89
C PRO A 92 -0.05 19.46 7.18
N CYS A 93 0.63 19.78 8.27
CA CYS A 93 -0.02 20.36 9.44
C CYS A 93 -0.75 21.63 8.99
N VAL A 94 -2.08 21.58 8.90
CA VAL A 94 -2.93 22.76 9.07
C VAL A 94 -3.99 22.40 10.10
N ILE A 95 -3.73 22.87 11.31
CA ILE A 95 -4.70 22.97 12.40
C ILE A 95 -5.70 24.04 11.96
N LEU A 96 -6.99 23.70 12.00
CA LEU A 96 -8.10 24.64 11.79
C LEU A 96 -8.31 25.51 13.04
#